data_AF-A0A1H4ZBF1-F1
#
_entry.id   AF-A0A1H4ZBF1-F1
#
_cell.length_a   1.000
_cell.length_b   1.000
_cell.length_c   1.000
_cell.angle_alpha   90.00
_cell.angle_beta   90.00
_cell.angle_gamma   90.00
#
_symmetry.space_group_name_H-M   'P 1'
#
loop_
_entity.id
_entity.type
_entity.pdbx_description
1 polymer ?
#
loop_
_entity_poly.entity_id
_entity_poly.type
_entity_poly.pdbx_seq_one_letter_code
_entity_poly.pdbx_strand_id
1 'polypeptide(L)'
;MSVVDKITDELNDLHAHETSPGMAAVALDLAQAIAGTDAPTAKAVGARELRSIMADLRKLAPVDSKGDAVDDIAEQRAKRRAAAREQSASG
;
A
#
# COMPACT_ATOMS: atom_id res chain seq x y z
N MET A 1 -9.51 17.24 0.74
CA MET A 1 -8.61 16.16 0.27
C MET A 1 -8.71 16.06 -1.23
N SER A 2 -7.62 16.38 -1.93
CA SER A 2 -7.53 16.44 -3.39
C SER A 2 -7.34 15.05 -4.01
N VAL A 3 -7.46 14.95 -5.33
CA VAL A 3 -7.12 13.71 -6.06
C VAL A 3 -5.63 13.38 -5.90
N VAL A 4 -4.78 14.41 -5.90
CA VAL A 4 -3.33 14.27 -5.70
C VAL A 4 -3.04 13.71 -4.31
N ASP A 5 -3.72 14.20 -3.28
CA ASP A 5 -3.55 13.72 -1.89
C ASP A 5 -3.88 12.22 -1.82
N LYS A 6 -5.02 11.80 -2.39
CA LYS A 6 -5.45 10.40 -2.36
C LYS A 6 -4.49 9.46 -3.10
N ILE A 7 -3.97 9.89 -4.25
CA ILE A 7 -3.00 9.09 -5.00
C ILE A 7 -1.68 9.02 -4.23
N THR A 8 -1.25 10.12 -3.61
CA THR A 8 -0.04 10.14 -2.78
C THR A 8 -0.15 9.18 -1.61
N ASP A 9 -1.27 9.19 -0.90
CA ASP A 9 -1.53 8.28 0.23
C ASP A 9 -1.51 6.81 -0.24
N GLU A 10 -2.19 6.50 -1.35
CA GLU A 10 -2.20 5.14 -1.88
C GLU A 10 -0.80 4.68 -2.34
N LEU A 11 0.00 5.54 -2.97
CA LEU A 11 1.37 5.21 -3.35
C LEU A 11 2.26 4.89 -2.13
N ASN A 12 2.04 5.60 -1.02
CA ASN A 12 2.72 5.31 0.24
C ASN A 12 2.28 3.96 0.81
N ASP A 13 0.98 3.69 0.85
CA ASP A 13 0.43 2.41 1.34
C ASP A 13 0.94 1.21 0.53
N LEU A 14 1.14 1.38 -0.78
CA LEU A 14 1.66 0.34 -1.66
C LEU A 14 3.20 0.23 -1.62
N HIS A 15 3.89 1.06 -0.84
CA HIS A 15 5.35 1.20 -0.88
C HIS A 15 5.90 1.39 -2.31
N ALA A 16 5.13 2.08 -3.17
CA ALA A 16 5.38 2.18 -4.60
C ALA A 16 6.68 2.93 -4.92
N HIS A 17 7.10 3.84 -4.04
CA HIS A 17 8.37 4.57 -4.18
C HIS A 17 9.60 3.67 -4.05
N GLU A 18 9.48 2.53 -3.39
CA GLU A 18 10.57 1.56 -3.20
C GLU A 18 10.49 0.44 -4.24
N THR A 19 9.29 -0.06 -4.51
CA THR A 19 9.08 -1.20 -5.43
C THR A 19 9.09 -0.80 -6.91
N SER A 20 8.57 0.38 -7.25
CA SER A 20 8.51 0.88 -8.62
C SER A 20 8.53 2.42 -8.68
N PRO A 21 9.67 3.06 -8.35
CA PRO A 21 9.78 4.52 -8.22
C PRO A 21 9.38 5.27 -9.49
N GLY A 22 9.67 4.72 -10.67
CA GLY A 22 9.31 5.34 -11.95
C GLY A 22 7.80 5.39 -12.17
N MET A 23 7.08 4.30 -11.88
CA MET A 23 5.62 4.25 -12.01
C MET A 23 4.93 5.13 -10.97
N ALA A 24 5.48 5.18 -9.75
CA ALA A 24 4.97 6.07 -8.70
C ALA A 24 5.08 7.55 -9.10
N ALA A 25 6.22 7.96 -9.68
CA ALA A 25 6.40 9.32 -10.17
C ALA A 25 5.39 9.68 -11.27
N VAL A 26 5.22 8.80 -12.26
CA VAL A 26 4.27 9.02 -13.37
C VAL A 26 2.82 9.09 -12.87
N ALA A 27 2.45 8.24 -11.89
CA ALA A 27 1.12 8.30 -11.27
C ALA A 27 0.86 9.66 -10.59
N LEU A 28 1.86 10.19 -9.89
CA LEU A 28 1.76 11.50 -9.23
C LEU A 28 1.65 12.64 -10.25
N ASP A 29 2.47 12.63 -11.30
CA ASP A 29 2.44 13.62 -12.37
C ASP A 29 1.09 13.62 -13.10
N LEU A 30 0.53 12.44 -13.38
CA LEU A 30 -0.81 12.31 -13.96
C LEU A 30 -1.90 12.85 -13.03
N ALA A 31 -1.82 12.56 -11.73
CA ALA A 31 -2.78 13.09 -10.76
C ALA A 31 -2.75 14.63 -10.72
N GLN A 32 -1.55 15.24 -10.75
CA GLN A 32 -1.38 16.69 -10.81
C GLN A 32 -1.93 17.27 -12.13
N ALA A 33 -1.63 16.63 -13.27
CA ALA A 33 -2.13 17.06 -14.57
C ALA A 33 -3.66 17.02 -14.66
N ILE A 34 -4.30 15.98 -14.11
CA ILE A 34 -5.77 15.87 -14.04
C ILE A 34 -6.36 16.99 -13.17
N ALA A 35 -5.72 17.31 -12.04
CA ALA A 35 -6.17 18.35 -11.14
C ALA A 35 -6.03 19.77 -11.75
N GLY A 36 -4.99 20.00 -12.55
CA GLY A 36 -4.66 21.32 -13.10
C GLY A 36 -5.23 21.64 -14.49
N THR A 37 -5.74 20.64 -15.23
CA THR A 37 -6.35 20.88 -16.54
C THR A 37 -7.83 21.26 -16.42
N ASP A 38 -8.38 22.01 -17.38
CA ASP A 38 -9.82 22.26 -17.51
C ASP A 38 -10.44 21.57 -18.73
N ALA A 39 -9.63 20.90 -19.55
CA ALA A 39 -10.09 20.18 -20.74
C ALA A 39 -10.71 18.83 -20.35
N PRO A 40 -12.03 18.61 -20.53
CA PRO A 40 -12.70 17.39 -20.07
C PRO A 40 -12.15 16.11 -20.71
N THR A 41 -11.82 16.16 -22.01
CA THR A 41 -11.22 15.03 -22.72
C THR A 41 -9.85 14.67 -22.17
N ALA A 42 -9.02 15.67 -21.86
CA ALA A 42 -7.70 15.45 -21.27
C ALA A 42 -7.82 14.83 -19.86
N LYS A 43 -8.78 15.29 -19.04
CA LYS A 43 -9.09 14.65 -17.74
C LYS A 43 -9.48 13.19 -17.90
N ALA A 44 -10.34 12.87 -18.85
CA ALA A 44 -10.80 11.51 -19.07
C ALA A 44 -9.66 10.56 -19.48
N VAL A 45 -8.79 11.01 -20.38
CA VAL A 45 -7.61 10.24 -20.82
C VAL A 45 -6.63 10.07 -19.66
N GLY A 46 -6.28 11.14 -18.96
CA GLY A 46 -5.38 11.08 -17.80
C GLY A 46 -5.90 10.16 -16.70
N ALA A 47 -7.21 10.23 -16.40
CA ALA A 47 -7.83 9.38 -15.38
C ALA A 47 -7.85 7.89 -15.78
N ARG A 48 -8.01 7.59 -17.07
CA ARG A 48 -7.91 6.21 -17.57
C ARG A 48 -6.50 5.66 -17.40
N GLU A 49 -5.49 6.45 -17.76
CA GLU A 49 -4.10 6.03 -17.66
C GLU A 49 -3.67 5.84 -16.21
N LEU A 50 -4.00 6.82 -15.35
CA LEU A 50 -3.77 6.74 -13.91
C LEU A 50 -4.39 5.47 -13.32
N ARG A 51 -5.61 5.10 -13.74
CA ARG A 51 -6.25 3.86 -13.29
C ARG A 51 -5.45 2.62 -13.70
N SER A 52 -4.88 2.60 -14.90
CA SER A 52 -4.06 1.48 -15.38
C SER A 52 -2.79 1.35 -14.54
N ILE A 53 -2.05 2.44 -14.38
CA ILE A 53 -0.80 2.47 -13.61
C ILE A 53 -1.04 2.05 -12.15
N MET A 54 -2.08 2.60 -11.50
CA MET A 54 -2.40 2.21 -10.12
C MET A 54 -2.81 0.74 -10.02
N ALA A 55 -3.50 0.18 -11.02
CA ALA A 55 -3.82 -1.25 -11.04
C ALA A 55 -2.57 -2.13 -11.15
N ASP A 56 -1.56 -1.69 -11.90
CA ASP A 56 -0.29 -2.42 -12.02
C ASP A 56 0.57 -2.27 -10.76
N LEU A 57 0.61 -1.07 -10.17
CA LEU A 57 1.27 -0.84 -8.87
C LEU A 57 0.67 -1.71 -7.77
N ARG A 58 -0.66 -1.88 -7.71
CA ARG A 58 -1.31 -2.79 -6.74
C ARG A 58 -0.91 -4.26 -6.91
N LYS A 59 -0.51 -4.69 -8.10
CA LYS A 59 -0.02 -6.07 -8.33
C LYS A 59 1.44 -6.23 -7.89
N LEU A 60 2.21 -5.15 -7.92
CA LEU A 60 3.61 -5.11 -7.52
C LEU A 60 3.81 -4.82 -6.03
N ALA A 61 2.79 -4.22 -5.40
CA ALA A 61 2.80 -3.94 -4.00
C ALA A 61 3.11 -5.21 -3.22
N PRO A 62 3.99 -5.13 -2.20
CA PRO A 62 4.21 -6.26 -1.33
C PRO A 62 2.84 -6.64 -0.76
N VAL A 63 2.53 -7.93 -0.79
CA VAL A 63 1.39 -8.44 -0.01
C VAL A 63 1.72 -8.08 1.43
N ASP A 64 1.08 -7.04 1.94
CA ASP A 64 1.09 -6.72 3.34
C ASP A 64 0.49 -7.95 4.00
N SER A 65 1.35 -8.82 4.52
CA SER A 65 0.98 -10.05 5.19
C SER A 65 0.32 -9.72 6.53
N LYS A 66 -0.81 -8.99 6.50
CA LYS A 66 -1.74 -8.97 7.63
C LYS A 66 -2.31 -10.39 7.74
N GLY A 67 -1.59 -11.21 8.50
CA GLY A 67 -1.86 -12.63 8.70
C GLY A 67 -1.04 -13.56 7.81
N ASP A 68 0.27 -13.34 7.64
CA ASP A 68 1.11 -14.46 7.20
C ASP A 68 1.08 -15.54 8.28
N ALA A 69 1.02 -16.81 7.89
CA ALA A 69 1.05 -17.93 8.84
C ALA A 69 2.25 -17.88 9.80
N VAL A 70 3.33 -17.18 9.41
CA VAL A 70 4.53 -16.95 10.22
C VAL A 70 4.27 -16.00 11.39
N ASP A 71 3.47 -14.94 11.21
CA ASP A 71 3.12 -14.01 12.29
C ASP A 71 2.19 -14.67 13.31
N ASP A 72 1.23 -15.47 12.84
CA ASP A 72 0.37 -16.28 13.69
C ASP A 72 1.18 -17.30 14.53
N ILE A 73 2.20 -17.92 13.93
CA ILE A 73 3.12 -18.82 14.64
C ILE A 73 3.95 -18.06 15.68
N ALA A 74 4.42 -16.85 15.37
CA ALA A 74 5.19 -16.02 16.29
C ALA A 74 4.34 -15.64 17.51
N GLU A 75 3.08 -15.25 17.28
CA GLU A 75 2.13 -14.91 18.34
C GLU A 75 1.76 -16.15 19.19
N GLN A 76 1.55 -17.31 18.56
CA GLN A 76 1.27 -18.56 19.27
C GLN A 76 2.46 -19.05 20.10
N ARG A 77 3.70 -18.84 19.64
CA ARG A 77 4.92 -19.12 20.43
C ARG A 77 5.06 -18.16 21.61
N ALA A 78 4.72 -16.88 21.44
CA ALA A 78 4.72 -15.92 22.55
C ALA A 78 3.71 -16.33 23.65
N LYS A 79 2.48 -16.69 23.27
CA LYS A 79 1.45 -17.17 24.21
C LYS A 79 1.88 -18.44 24.95
N ARG A 80 2.46 -19.42 24.25
CA ARG A 80 2.99 -20.64 24.89
C ARG A 80 4.12 -20.36 25.89
N ARG A 81 5.03 -19.43 25.56
CA ARG A 81 6.13 -19.05 26.47
C ARG A 81 5.64 -18.33 27.72
N ALA A 82 4.59 -17.52 27.62
CA ALA A 82 3.98 -16.86 28.78
C ALA A 82 3.33 -17.88 29.73
N ALA A 83 2.51 -18.79 29.19
CA ALA A 83 1.85 -19.84 29.99
C ALA A 83 2.84 -20.78 30.69
N ALA A 84 3.95 -21.14 30.04
CA ALA A 84 4.99 -21.98 30.64
C ALA A 84 5.71 -21.27 31.82
N ARG A 85 5.86 -19.94 31.76
CA ARG A 85 6.45 -19.15 32.85
C ARG A 85 5.54 -19.03 34.06
N GLU A 86 4.23 -18.92 33.84
CA GLU A 86 3.27 -18.90 34.95
C GLU A 86 3.22 -20.25 35.69
N GLN A 87 3.26 -21.36 34.95
CA GLN A 87 3.28 -22.71 35.54
C GLN A 87 4.57 -23.03 36.31
N SER A 88 5.70 -22.41 35.93
CA SER A 88 6.99 -22.59 36.63
C SER A 88 7.20 -21.64 37.80
N ALA A 89 6.35 -20.61 37.96
CA ALA A 89 6.35 -19.72 39.13
C ALA A 89 5.39 -20.16 40.24
N SER A 90 4.52 -21.16 39.98
CA SER A 90 3.53 -21.69 40.91
C SER A 90 3.89 -23.05 41.54
N GLY A 91 5.15 -23.48 41.42
CA GLY A 91 5.68 -24.70 42.05
C GLY A 91 6.83 -24.37 42.99
#